data_AF-A0A6C0DN89-F1
#
_entry.id   AF-A0A6C0DN89-F1
#
_cell.length_a   1.000
_cell.length_b   1.000
_cell.length_c   1.000
_cell.angle_alpha   90.00
_cell.angle_beta   90.00
_cell.angle_gamma   90.00
#
_symmetry.space_group_name_H-M   'P 1'
#
loop_
_entity.id
_entity.type
_entity.pdbx_description
1 polymer ?
#
loop_
_entity_poly.entity_id
_entity_poly.type
_entity_poly.pdbx_seq_one_letter_code
_entity_poly.pdbx_strand_id
1 'polypeptide(L)' 'MNYVDTLFGPLSKQYCVYFYFLSIFGFILLAVFLISSIVVGLSKRKGLDYYMQVVGIALGYAIFYFQNRLLHSMCVGTM' A
#
# COMPACT_ATOMS: atom_id res chain seq x y z
N MET A 1 0.70 19.45 25.73
CA MET A 1 0.11 18.16 25.29
C MET A 1 0.66 17.86 23.91
N ASN A 2 1.50 16.83 23.81
CA ASN A 2 2.15 16.46 22.56
C ASN A 2 1.18 15.61 21.74
N TYR A 3 0.52 16.23 20.75
CA TYR A 3 -0.38 15.54 19.82
C TYR A 3 0.30 14.39 19.07
N VAL A 4 1.63 14.45 18.94
CA VAL A 4 2.45 13.37 18.38
C VAL A 4 2.37 12.08 19.20
N ASP A 5 2.28 12.14 20.53
CA ASP A 5 2.21 10.93 21.37
C ASP A 5 0.82 10.28 21.36
N THR A 6 -0.23 11.04 21.02
CA THR A 6 -1.59 10.49 20.85
C THR A 6 -1.81 9.90 19.47
N LEU A 7 -1.15 10.46 18.43
CA LEU A 7 -1.24 9.97 17.04
C LEU A 7 -0.23 8.84 16.74
N PHE A 8 0.97 8.91 17.34
CA PHE A 8 2.05 7.93 17.17
C PHE A 8 2.30 7.09 18.44
N GLY A 9 1.43 7.19 19.44
CA GLY A 9 1.48 6.36 20.64
C GLY A 9 1.24 4.88 20.35
N PRO A 10 1.52 3.99 21.33
CA PRO A 10 1.38 2.55 21.17
C PRO A 10 -0.05 2.21 20.73
N LEU A 11 -0.15 1.78 19.48
CA LEU A 11 -1.41 1.62 18.79
C LEU A 11 -2.12 0.39 19.35
N SER A 12 -3.33 0.58 19.90
CA SER A 12 -4.05 -0.47 20.60
C SER A 12 -4.32 -1.67 19.66
N LYS A 13 -4.32 -2.88 20.22
CA LYS A 13 -4.44 -4.14 19.44
C LYS A 13 -5.67 -4.20 18.52
N GLN A 14 -6.69 -3.38 18.76
CA GLN A 14 -7.89 -3.29 17.93
C GLN A 14 -7.58 -2.78 16.51
N TYR A 15 -6.55 -1.94 16.34
CA TYR A 15 -6.16 -1.44 15.03
C TYR A 15 -5.34 -2.46 14.21
N CYS A 16 -4.89 -3.56 14.81
CA CYS A 16 -4.15 -4.61 14.10
C CYS A 16 -4.99 -5.21 12.95
N VAL A 17 -6.25 -5.52 13.21
CA VAL A 17 -7.19 -6.05 12.20
C VAL A 17 -7.48 -5.01 11.12
N TYR A 18 -7.48 -3.72 11.49
CA TYR A 18 -7.65 -2.62 10.54
C TYR A 18 -6.46 -2.52 9.57
N PHE A 19 -5.22 -2.57 10.06
CA PHE A 19 -4.04 -2.58 9.17
C PHE A 19 -3.96 -3.82 8.29
N TYR A 20 -4.42 -4.97 8.79
CA TYR A 20 -4.56 -6.16 7.98
C TYR A 20 -5.52 -5.94 6.80
N PHE A 21 -6.72 -5.42 7.08
CA PHE A 21 -7.68 -5.03 6.06
C PHE A 21 -7.11 -4.02 5.07
N LEU A 22 -6.38 -3.02 5.57
CA LEU A 22 -5.78 -1.98 4.75
C LEU A 22 -4.65 -2.52 3.87
N SER A 23 -3.90 -3.51 4.35
CA SER A 23 -2.89 -4.22 3.56
C SER A 23 -3.51 -5.02 2.41
N ILE A 24 -4.61 -5.75 2.68
CA ILE A 24 -5.36 -6.48 1.65
C ILE A 24 -5.93 -5.52 0.62
N PHE A 25 -6.52 -4.42 1.07
CA PHE A 25 -7.07 -3.39 0.20
C PHE A 25 -5.99 -2.76 -0.69
N GLY A 26 -4.83 -2.43 -0.12
CA GLY A 26 -3.67 -1.93 -0.86
C GLY A 26 -3.16 -2.92 -1.92
N PHE A 27 -3.15 -4.21 -1.60
CA PHE A 27 -2.78 -5.27 -2.54
C PHE A 27 -3.78 -5.41 -3.70
N ILE A 28 -5.08 -5.35 -3.42
CA ILE A 28 -6.13 -5.39 -4.45
C ILE A 28 -6.00 -4.17 -5.39
N LEU A 29 -5.79 -2.98 -4.83
CA LEU A 29 -5.57 -1.77 -5.61
C LEU A 29 -4.35 -1.87 -6.53
N LEU A 30 -3.23 -2.38 -6.00
CA LEU A 30 -2.02 -2.65 -6.79
C LEU A 30 -2.34 -3.62 -7.95
N ALA A 31 -3.04 -4.71 -7.68
CA ALA A 31 -3.39 -5.70 -8.69
C ALA A 31 -4.27 -5.10 -9.80
N VAL A 32 -5.32 -4.36 -9.43
CA VAL A 32 -6.21 -3.68 -10.40
C VAL A 32 -5.45 -2.64 -11.22
N PHE A 33 -4.55 -1.89 -10.58
CA PHE A 33 -3.70 -0.91 -11.26
C PHE A 33 -2.75 -1.57 -12.26
N LEU A 34 -2.10 -2.68 -11.89
CA LEU A 34 -1.22 -3.42 -12.78
C LEU A 34 -1.99 -4.01 -13.97
N ILE A 35 -3.15 -4.62 -13.74
CA ILE A 35 -3.98 -5.17 -14.83
C ILE A 35 -4.41 -4.05 -15.78
N SER A 36 -4.95 -2.95 -15.25
CA SER A 36 -5.40 -1.82 -16.09
C SER A 36 -4.25 -1.17 -16.85
N SER A 37 -3.08 -1.00 -16.23
CA SER A 37 -1.90 -0.43 -16.90
C SER A 37 -1.35 -1.34 -18.01
N ILE A 38 -1.38 -2.67 -17.85
CA ILE A 38 -0.98 -3.62 -18.89
C ILE A 38 -1.97 -3.57 -20.06
N VAL A 39 -3.28 -3.59 -19.79
CA VAL A 39 -4.33 -3.54 -20.83
C VAL A 39 -4.22 -2.24 -21.63
N VAL A 40 -4.07 -1.09 -20.97
CA VAL A 40 -3.94 0.21 -21.64
C VAL A 40 -2.59 0.33 -22.35
N GLY A 41 -1.51 -0.17 -21.75
CA GLY A 41 -0.17 -0.18 -22.34
C GLY A 41 -0.10 -0.97 -23.64
N LEU A 42 -0.72 -2.15 -23.68
CA LEU A 42 -0.83 -3.00 -24.87
C LEU A 42 -1.79 -2.42 -25.92
N SER A 43 -2.96 -1.94 -25.49
CA SER A 43 -4.00 -1.44 -26.40
C SER A 43 -3.62 -0.14 -27.10
N LYS A 44 -2.92 0.78 -26.42
CA LYS A 44 -2.56 2.10 -26.96
C LYS A 44 -1.11 2.21 -27.43
N ARG A 45 -0.31 1.13 -27.38
CA ARG A 45 1.15 1.12 -27.70
C ARG A 45 1.86 2.36 -27.16
N LYS A 46 1.70 2.64 -25.86
CA LYS A 46 2.27 3.82 -25.25
C LYS A 46 3.80 3.73 -25.18
N GLY A 47 4.46 4.88 -25.33
CA GLY A 47 5.92 5.02 -25.24
C GLY A 47 6.46 4.86 -23.81
N LEU A 48 7.80 4.98 -23.68
CA LEU A 48 8.54 4.79 -22.42
C LEU A 48 8.06 5.69 -21.28
N ASP A 49 7.58 6.90 -21.56
CA ASP A 49 7.07 7.84 -20.55
C ASP A 49 5.89 7.27 -19.75
N TYR A 50 5.03 6.48 -20.41
CA TYR A 50 3.91 5.84 -19.74
C TYR A 50 4.38 4.73 -18.80
N TYR A 51 5.36 3.93 -19.22
CA TYR A 51 5.92 2.87 -18.38
C TYR A 51 6.64 3.46 -17.16
N MET A 52 7.36 4.58 -17.30
CA MET A 52 7.97 5.27 -16.16
C MET A 52 6.91 5.74 -15.13
N GLN A 53 5.79 6.31 -15.60
CA GLN A 53 4.69 6.68 -14.70
C GLN A 53 4.06 5.46 -14.02
N VAL A 54 3.80 4.39 -14.77
CA VAL A 54 3.23 3.14 -14.24
C VAL A 54 4.13 2.55 -13.17
N VAL A 55 5.45 2.53 -13.38
CA VAL A 55 6.41 2.05 -12.38
C VAL A 55 6.41 2.94 -11.14
N GLY A 56 6.36 4.26 -11.28
CA GLY A 56 6.29 5.18 -10.14
C GLY A 56 5.03 4.96 -9.29
N ILE A 57 3.87 4.80 -9.93
CA ILE A 57 2.61 4.55 -9.23
C ILE A 57 2.60 3.14 -8.61
N ALA A 58 3.12 2.13 -9.32
CA ALA A 58 3.24 0.77 -8.81
C ALA A 58 4.15 0.71 -7.57
N LEU A 59 5.26 1.47 -7.55
CA LEU A 59 6.12 1.61 -6.37
C LEU A 59 5.37 2.25 -5.20
N GLY A 60 4.57 3.29 -5.44
CA GLY A 60 3.75 3.91 -4.39
C GLY A 60 2.77 2.93 -3.74
N TYR A 61 2.03 2.15 -4.55
CA TYR A 61 1.15 1.10 -4.05
C TYR A 61 1.91 -0.04 -3.37
N ALA A 62 3.09 -0.41 -3.86
CA ALA A 62 3.93 -1.42 -3.25
C ALA A 62 4.44 -0.98 -1.87
N ILE A 63 4.88 0.27 -1.72
CA ILE A 63 5.25 0.85 -0.44
C ILE A 63 4.05 0.87 0.50
N PHE A 64 2.88 1.29 0.03
CA PHE A 64 1.66 1.29 0.84
C PHE A 64 1.31 -0.11 1.36
N TYR A 65 1.37 -1.14 0.51
CA TYR A 65 1.19 -2.53 0.94
C TYR A 65 2.25 -2.95 1.96
N PHE A 66 3.53 -2.65 1.70
CA PHE A 66 4.64 -3.03 2.56
C PHE A 66 4.55 -2.37 3.93
N GLN A 67 4.21 -1.08 3.99
CA GLN A 67 4.01 -0.33 5.22
C GLN A 67 2.89 -0.95 6.06
N ASN A 68 1.73 -1.25 5.45
CA ASN A 68 0.60 -1.85 6.14
C ASN A 68 0.91 -3.27 6.66
N ARG A 69 1.68 -4.06 5.91
CA ARG A 69 2.15 -5.39 6.36
C ARG A 69 3.15 -5.28 7.52
N LEU A 70 4.06 -4.31 7.48
CA LEU A 70 4.98 -4.04 8.58
C LEU A 70 4.23 -3.64 9.85
N LEU A 71 3.27 -2.72 9.75
CA LEU A 71 2.41 -2.29 10.86
C LEU A 71 1.66 -3.48 11.46
N HIS A 72 1.07 -4.33 10.62
CA HIS A 72 0.42 -5.57 11.07
C HIS A 72 1.40 -6.51 11.78
N SER A 73 2.58 -6.75 11.20
CA SER A 73 3.60 -7.64 11.78
C SER A 73 4.13 -7.13 13.11
N MET A 74 4.32 -5.82 13.26
CA MET A 74 4.71 -5.23 14.55
C MET A 74 3.59 -5.40 15.57
N CYS A 75 2.35 -5.15 15.19
CA CYS A 75 1.20 -5.22 16.10
C CYS A 75 0.90 -6.65 16.58
N VAL A 76 1.16 -7.68 15.74
CA VAL A 76 1.11 -9.10 16.12
C VAL A 76 2.39 -9.55 16.86
N GLY A 77 3.55 -9.00 16.50
CA GLY A 77 4.87 -9.36 17.04
C GLY A 77 5.15 -8.80 18.44
N THR A 78 4.43 -7.80 18.91
CA THR A 78 4.46 -7.34 20.32
C THR A 78 3.70 -8.27 21.27
N MET A 79 3.59 -9.57 20.94
CA MET A 79 3.05 -10.63 21.80
C MET A 79 4.17 -11.33 22.55
#